data_AF-F6GXR9-F1
#
_entry.id   AF-F6GXR9-F1
#
_cell.length_a   1.000
_cell.length_b   1.000
_cell.length_c   1.000
_cell.angle_alpha   90.00
_cell.angle_beta   90.00
_cell.angle_gamma   90.00
#
_symmetry.space_group_name_H-M   'P 1'
#
loop_
_entity.id
_entity.type
_entity.pdbx_description
1 polymer ?
#
loop_
_entity_poly.entity_id
_entity_poly.type
_entity_poly.pdbx_seq_one_letter_code
_entity_poly.pdbx_strand_id
1 'polypeptide(L)'
;MSPASTSTFGPLIVPLLAIQVTLFPNSGICIGFTFHHIAGNANTFFRLARSWASINKLGGDATLVESLILPFYDRTVVKDPIGLRSTFWNYFGKVKFEECQSQLSTNSVRATFLLRRAEVQRLKKWVIPQIPKQSHVSAFTVVCAYVWSCMIKARSRSGEDVGENELEHFAFTADCRTLLDPPIPAAYFGNCLMGGLATTKST
;
A
#
# COMPACT_ATOMS: atom_id res chain seq x y z
N MET A 1 -3.60 -1.77 -18.70
CA MET A 1 -3.31 -3.17 -19.10
C MET A 1 -2.11 -3.65 -18.30
N SER A 2 -2.20 -4.80 -17.66
CA SER A 2 -1.02 -5.44 -17.08
C SER A 2 -0.03 -5.78 -18.21
N PRO A 3 1.28 -5.66 -17.98
CA PRO A 3 2.26 -6.00 -19.01
C PRO A 3 2.15 -7.47 -19.39
N ALA A 4 2.14 -7.77 -20.70
CA ALA A 4 2.12 -9.16 -21.17
C ALA A 4 3.45 -9.85 -20.83
N SER A 5 3.37 -11.04 -20.23
CA SER A 5 4.53 -11.93 -20.06
C SER A 5 4.77 -12.69 -21.37
N THR A 6 6.03 -12.78 -21.79
CA THR A 6 6.42 -13.58 -22.97
C THR A 6 7.00 -14.91 -22.52
N SER A 7 6.42 -16.01 -22.99
CA SER A 7 6.90 -17.38 -22.77
C SER A 7 7.19 -18.04 -24.11
N THR A 8 8.48 -18.13 -24.45
CA THR A 8 8.99 -19.07 -25.46
C THR A 8 10.37 -19.52 -24.99
N PHE A 9 10.41 -20.65 -24.27
CA PHE A 9 11.61 -21.41 -23.91
C PHE A 9 12.74 -20.64 -23.18
N GLY A 10 12.41 -19.85 -22.16
CA GLY A 10 13.35 -19.16 -21.28
C GLY A 10 12.73 -18.85 -19.91
N PRO A 11 13.50 -18.30 -18.93
CA PRO A 11 12.94 -17.86 -17.66
C PRO A 11 11.79 -16.89 -17.89
N LEU A 12 10.70 -17.04 -17.13
CA LEU A 12 9.53 -16.17 -17.22
C LEU A 12 9.95 -14.72 -16.88
N ILE A 13 9.87 -13.83 -17.86
CA ILE A 13 10.11 -12.40 -17.66
C ILE A 13 8.77 -11.71 -17.40
N VAL A 14 8.65 -11.10 -16.22
CA VAL A 14 7.47 -10.33 -15.82
C VAL A 14 7.86 -8.86 -15.73
N PRO A 15 7.25 -7.96 -16.53
CA PRO A 15 7.58 -6.55 -16.47
C PRO A 15 7.16 -5.92 -15.13
N LEU A 16 8.05 -5.12 -14.54
CA LEU A 16 7.86 -4.55 -13.20
C LEU A 16 7.17 -3.19 -13.21
N LEU A 17 7.16 -2.49 -14.35
CA LEU A 17 6.60 -1.15 -14.49
C LEU A 17 6.06 -0.96 -15.91
N ALA A 18 4.88 -0.36 -16.02
CA ALA A 18 4.37 0.23 -17.25
C ALA A 18 3.78 1.62 -16.95
N ILE A 19 3.98 2.55 -17.88
CA ILE A 19 3.51 3.93 -17.78
C ILE A 19 2.66 4.22 -19.00
N GLN A 20 1.47 4.81 -18.79
CA GLN A 20 0.58 5.25 -19.84
C GLN A 20 0.35 6.76 -19.69
N VAL A 21 0.63 7.53 -20.74
CA VAL A 21 0.33 8.96 -20.80
C VAL A 21 -0.87 9.14 -21.72
N THR A 22 -1.95 9.73 -21.19
CA THR A 22 -3.20 9.96 -21.92
C THR A 22 -3.50 11.45 -21.96
N LEU A 23 -3.55 12.03 -23.16
CA LEU A 23 -3.94 13.42 -23.38
C LEU A 23 -5.47 13.51 -23.43
N PHE A 24 -6.03 14.45 -22.69
CA PHE A 24 -7.42 14.87 -22.78
C PHE A 24 -7.43 16.26 -23.41
N PRO A 25 -7.77 16.38 -24.71
CA PRO A 25 -7.74 17.65 -25.41
C PRO A 25 -8.50 18.75 -24.64
N ASN A 26 -7.89 19.93 -24.55
CA ASN A 26 -8.42 21.10 -23.84
C ASN A 26 -8.67 20.90 -22.32
N SER A 27 -8.26 19.78 -21.73
CA SER A 27 -8.51 19.46 -20.31
C SER A 27 -7.23 19.18 -19.53
N GLY A 28 -6.28 18.41 -20.08
CA GLY A 28 -5.02 18.10 -19.42
C GLY A 28 -4.45 16.74 -19.80
N ILE A 29 -3.54 16.23 -18.95
CA ILE A 29 -2.85 14.95 -19.16
C ILE A 29 -3.09 14.05 -17.94
N CYS A 30 -3.41 12.79 -18.17
CA CYS A 30 -3.40 11.74 -17.16
C CYS A 30 -2.17 10.85 -17.35
N ILE A 31 -1.47 10.57 -16.26
CA ILE A 31 -0.33 9.64 -16.25
C ILE A 31 -0.72 8.45 -15.37
N GLY A 32 -1.00 7.31 -16.00
CA GLY A 32 -1.29 6.05 -15.35
C GLY A 32 -0.03 5.21 -15.16
N PHE A 33 0.06 4.52 -14.02
CA PHE A 33 1.16 3.62 -13.71
C PHE A 33 0.63 2.24 -13.35
N THR A 34 1.33 1.21 -13.79
CA THR A 34 1.19 -0.17 -13.29
C THR A 34 2.55 -0.59 -12.76
N PHE A 35 2.64 -0.92 -11.48
CA PHE A 35 3.91 -1.21 -10.80
C PHE A 35 3.79 -2.53 -10.02
N HIS A 36 4.63 -3.51 -10.36
CA HIS A 36 4.60 -4.82 -9.73
C HIS A 36 5.16 -4.72 -8.31
N HIS A 37 4.33 -5.00 -7.31
CA HIS A 37 4.64 -4.74 -5.89
C HIS A 37 5.86 -5.53 -5.37
N ILE A 38 6.30 -6.59 -6.07
CA ILE A 38 7.56 -7.29 -5.76
C ILE A 38 8.79 -6.37 -5.85
N ALA A 39 8.76 -5.37 -6.73
CA ALA A 39 9.88 -4.47 -6.97
C ALA A 39 10.07 -3.49 -5.79
N GLY A 40 8.96 -3.07 -5.16
CA GLY A 40 8.98 -2.22 -3.97
C GLY A 40 7.59 -1.88 -3.47
N ASN A 41 7.55 -1.21 -2.31
CA ASN A 41 6.30 -0.70 -1.74
C ASN A 41 5.90 0.67 -2.32
N ALA A 42 4.74 1.18 -1.91
CA ALA A 42 4.25 2.48 -2.34
C ALA A 42 5.26 3.62 -2.13
N ASN A 43 6.06 3.59 -1.05
CA ASN A 43 7.11 4.59 -0.81
C ASN A 43 8.15 4.59 -1.94
N THR A 44 8.63 3.40 -2.32
CA THR A 44 9.56 3.22 -3.46
C THR A 44 8.97 3.76 -4.76
N PHE A 45 7.70 3.46 -5.04
CA PHE A 45 7.00 3.98 -6.22
C PHE A 45 6.89 5.52 -6.21
N PHE A 46 6.44 6.11 -5.10
CA PHE A 46 6.29 7.57 -5.02
C PHE A 46 7.63 8.31 -5.10
N ARG A 47 8.73 7.70 -4.62
CA ARG A 47 10.09 8.23 -4.82
C ARG A 47 10.46 8.23 -6.29
N LEU A 48 10.24 7.12 -7.00
CA LEU A 48 10.48 7.05 -8.45
C LEU A 48 9.67 8.14 -9.19
N ALA A 49 8.37 8.25 -8.91
CA ALA A 49 7.51 9.24 -9.55
C ALA A 49 7.95 10.68 -9.24
N ARG A 50 8.35 10.96 -7.99
CA ARG A 50 8.87 12.28 -7.60
C ARG A 50 10.19 12.60 -8.29
N SER A 51 11.13 11.65 -8.33
CA SER A 51 12.41 11.84 -9.02
C SER A 51 12.20 12.07 -10.51
N TRP A 52 11.32 11.30 -11.16
CA TRP A 52 10.98 11.50 -12.57
C TRP A 52 10.38 12.89 -12.83
N ALA A 53 9.42 13.32 -12.01
CA ALA A 53 8.82 14.65 -12.11
C ALA A 53 9.85 15.77 -11.88
N SER A 54 10.73 15.62 -10.90
CA SER A 54 11.80 16.61 -10.64
C SER A 54 12.78 16.71 -11.80
N ILE A 55 13.26 15.57 -12.33
CA ILE A 55 14.16 15.55 -13.50
C ILE A 55 13.51 16.24 -14.70
N ASN A 56 12.23 15.94 -14.97
CA ASN A 56 11.50 16.57 -16.06
C ASN A 56 11.33 18.08 -15.87
N LYS A 57 10.96 18.52 -14.65
CA LYS A 57 10.81 19.93 -14.31
C LYS A 57 12.11 20.73 -14.49
N LEU A 58 13.25 20.09 -14.25
CA LEU A 58 14.58 20.71 -14.32
C LEU A 58 15.23 20.58 -15.71
N GLY A 59 14.49 20.13 -16.72
CA GLY A 59 15.02 20.01 -18.08
C GLY A 59 16.10 18.93 -18.25
N GLY A 60 16.18 17.96 -17.33
CA GLY A 60 17.16 16.88 -17.39
C GLY A 60 18.55 17.21 -16.83
N ASP A 61 18.73 18.36 -16.17
CA ASP A 61 20.02 18.71 -15.57
C ASP A 61 20.38 17.78 -14.39
N ALA A 62 21.39 16.95 -14.62
CA ALA A 62 21.89 15.96 -13.66
C ALA A 62 22.56 16.60 -12.43
N THR A 63 23.04 17.84 -12.49
CA THR A 63 23.69 18.52 -11.36
C THR A 63 22.70 18.85 -10.24
N LEU A 64 21.42 19.00 -10.57
CA LEU A 64 20.34 19.29 -9.62
C LEU A 64 19.73 18.00 -9.02
N VAL A 65 20.09 16.83 -9.56
CA VAL A 65 19.75 15.50 -9.00
C VAL A 65 20.50 15.24 -7.70
N GLU A 66 21.58 15.95 -7.41
CA GLU A 66 22.30 15.87 -6.13
C GLU A 66 21.43 16.27 -4.93
N SER A 67 20.39 17.09 -5.15
CA SER A 67 19.38 17.42 -4.12
C SER A 67 18.35 16.31 -3.89
N LEU A 68 18.29 15.30 -4.78
CA LEU A 68 17.35 14.19 -4.67
C LEU A 68 17.95 13.11 -3.77
N ILE A 69 17.11 12.61 -2.86
CA ILE A 69 17.46 11.42 -2.07
C ILE A 69 17.52 10.22 -3.02
N LEU A 70 18.74 9.82 -3.38
CA LEU A 70 18.99 8.69 -4.28
C LEU A 70 18.52 7.37 -3.66
N PRO A 71 17.99 6.44 -4.48
CA PRO A 71 17.56 5.14 -4.01
C PRO A 71 18.76 4.35 -3.45
N PHE A 72 18.52 3.69 -2.32
CA PHE A 72 19.50 2.81 -1.69
C PHE A 72 19.18 1.35 -2.06
N TYR A 73 20.05 0.69 -2.80
CA TYR A 73 19.77 -0.60 -3.45
C TYR A 73 20.30 -1.84 -2.71
N ASP A 74 21.22 -1.66 -1.76
CA ASP A 74 21.81 -2.79 -1.05
C ASP A 74 20.74 -3.49 -0.19
N ARG A 75 20.36 -4.71 -0.59
CA ARG A 75 19.34 -5.51 0.12
C ARG A 75 19.90 -6.27 1.31
N THR A 76 21.23 -6.33 1.47
CA THR A 76 21.88 -7.03 2.59
C THR A 76 21.72 -6.30 3.93
N VAL A 77 21.23 -5.06 3.90
CA VAL A 77 20.80 -4.32 5.10
C VAL A 77 19.58 -4.94 5.76
N VAL A 78 18.73 -5.64 5.00
CA VAL A 78 17.65 -6.46 5.56
C VAL A 78 18.27 -7.76 6.06
N LYS A 79 18.56 -7.83 7.35
CA LYS A 79 19.10 -9.04 7.99
C LYS A 79 18.03 -10.11 8.09
N ASP A 80 18.43 -11.36 7.86
CA ASP A 80 17.58 -12.54 8.03
C ASP A 80 18.29 -13.60 8.91
N PRO A 81 18.49 -13.33 10.21
CA PRO A 81 19.26 -14.22 11.09
C PRO A 81 18.58 -15.57 11.31
N ILE A 82 17.26 -15.66 11.14
CA ILE A 82 16.46 -16.85 11.40
C ILE A 82 16.22 -17.66 10.10
N GLY A 83 16.64 -17.15 8.94
CA GLY A 83 16.42 -17.82 7.66
C GLY A 83 14.92 -17.88 7.28
N LEU A 84 14.17 -16.84 7.62
CA LEU A 84 12.76 -16.74 7.27
C LEU A 84 12.57 -16.71 5.75
N ARG A 85 13.52 -16.14 4.99
CA ARG A 85 13.43 -16.10 3.53
C ARG A 85 13.29 -17.49 2.93
N SER A 86 14.16 -18.43 3.30
CA SER A 86 14.11 -19.80 2.76
C SER A 86 12.87 -20.53 3.25
N THR A 87 12.50 -20.33 4.52
CA THR A 87 11.27 -20.89 5.10
C THR A 87 10.04 -20.46 4.31
N PHE A 88 9.86 -19.15 4.08
CA PHE A 88 8.74 -18.63 3.29
C PHE A 88 8.81 -19.09 1.85
N TRP A 89 9.99 -19.08 1.21
CA TRP A 89 10.13 -19.53 -0.17
C TRP A 89 9.70 -20.98 -0.36
N ASN A 90 10.11 -21.86 0.55
CA ASN A 90 9.73 -23.27 0.54
C ASN A 90 8.24 -23.48 0.82
N TYR A 91 7.66 -22.64 1.69
CA TYR A 91 6.24 -22.66 1.96
C TYR A 91 5.43 -22.23 0.73
N PHE A 92 5.71 -21.04 0.18
CA PHE A 92 4.99 -20.50 -0.98
C PHE A 92 5.20 -21.32 -2.25
N GLY A 93 6.35 -21.98 -2.43
CA GLY A 93 6.57 -22.91 -3.54
C GLY A 93 5.67 -24.15 -3.50
N LYS A 94 5.09 -24.47 -2.34
CA LYS A 94 4.12 -25.56 -2.17
C LYS A 94 2.67 -25.08 -2.21
N VAL A 95 2.43 -23.79 -1.95
CA VAL A 95 1.11 -23.19 -2.07
C VAL A 95 0.79 -23.08 -3.56
N LYS A 96 -0.17 -23.88 -4.01
CA LYS A 96 -0.85 -23.58 -5.27
C LYS A 96 -1.63 -22.29 -5.01
N PHE A 97 -1.11 -21.17 -5.49
CA PHE A 97 -1.95 -20.01 -5.71
C PHE A 97 -2.91 -20.44 -6.82
N GLU A 98 -4.08 -20.94 -6.43
CA GLU A 98 -5.24 -20.77 -7.30
C GLU A 98 -5.26 -19.30 -7.62
N GLU A 99 -5.19 -19.00 -8.92
CA GLU A 99 -5.24 -17.65 -9.44
C GLU A 99 -6.43 -17.02 -8.73
N CYS A 100 -6.15 -16.12 -7.79
CA CYS A 100 -7.18 -15.38 -7.09
C CYS A 100 -7.69 -14.41 -8.14
N GLN A 101 -8.44 -14.95 -9.11
CA GLN A 101 -9.42 -14.23 -9.86
C GLN A 101 -10.41 -13.82 -8.78
N SER A 102 -10.08 -12.77 -8.04
CA SER A 102 -11.10 -11.93 -7.46
C SER A 102 -11.97 -11.60 -8.66
N GLN A 103 -13.09 -12.29 -8.78
CA GLN A 103 -14.14 -11.91 -9.71
C GLN A 103 -14.51 -10.52 -9.23
N LEU A 104 -13.82 -9.50 -9.76
CA LEU A 104 -14.13 -8.12 -9.52
C LEU A 104 -15.57 -8.01 -9.97
N SER A 105 -16.49 -7.92 -9.00
CA SER A 105 -17.89 -7.88 -9.32
C SER A 105 -18.08 -6.71 -10.28
N THR A 106 -18.67 -6.99 -11.43
CA THR A 106 -18.88 -5.97 -12.48
C THR A 106 -19.76 -4.83 -12.00
N ASN A 107 -20.45 -5.01 -10.87
CA ASN A 107 -21.32 -4.03 -10.21
C ASN A 107 -20.62 -3.19 -9.13
N SER A 108 -19.30 -3.30 -8.97
CA SER A 108 -18.56 -2.46 -8.04
C SER A 108 -18.45 -1.02 -8.55
N VAL A 109 -18.76 -0.05 -7.68
CA VAL A 109 -18.58 1.38 -7.97
C VAL A 109 -17.39 1.95 -7.20
N ARG A 110 -16.74 2.99 -7.75
CA ARG A 110 -15.66 3.71 -7.09
C ARG A 110 -16.12 5.10 -6.70
N ALA A 111 -16.01 5.44 -5.42
CA ALA A 111 -16.30 6.76 -4.87
C ALA A 111 -15.10 7.31 -4.09
N THR A 112 -14.99 8.64 -4.01
CA THR A 112 -13.97 9.32 -3.20
C THR A 112 -14.67 10.13 -2.12
N PHE A 113 -14.28 9.90 -0.86
CA PHE A 113 -14.83 10.61 0.30
C PHE A 113 -13.79 11.59 0.83
N LEU A 114 -14.15 12.86 0.90
CA LEU A 114 -13.28 13.90 1.42
C LEU A 114 -13.52 14.07 2.92
N LEU A 115 -12.53 13.68 3.74
CA LEU A 115 -12.48 14.04 5.16
C LEU A 115 -11.52 15.22 5.34
N ARG A 116 -12.05 16.38 5.73
CA ARG A 116 -11.28 17.59 5.96
C ARG A 116 -10.58 17.55 7.30
N ARG A 117 -9.52 18.36 7.43
CA ARG A 117 -8.75 18.50 8.68
C ARG A 117 -9.63 18.78 9.89
N ALA A 118 -10.61 19.70 9.77
CA ALA A 118 -11.52 20.04 10.87
C ALA A 118 -12.35 18.84 11.34
N GLU A 119 -12.80 17.99 10.42
CA GLU A 119 -13.59 16.79 10.73
C GLU A 119 -12.74 15.72 11.41
N VAL A 120 -11.51 15.51 10.92
CA VAL A 120 -10.53 14.61 11.58
C VAL A 120 -10.22 15.09 13.00
N GLN A 121 -10.05 16.40 13.21
CA GLN A 121 -9.81 16.94 14.56
C GLN A 121 -11.03 16.79 15.47
N ARG A 122 -12.26 16.94 14.93
CA ARG A 122 -13.49 16.68 15.68
C ARG A 122 -13.59 15.22 16.10
N LEU A 123 -13.29 14.28 15.19
CA LEU A 123 -13.24 12.85 15.51
C LEU A 123 -12.19 12.54 16.57
N LYS A 124 -10.97 13.10 16.46
CA LYS A 124 -9.94 12.95 17.50
C LYS A 124 -10.42 13.41 18.87
N LYS A 125 -10.97 14.62 18.96
CA LYS A 125 -11.51 15.17 20.21
C LYS A 125 -12.64 14.32 20.79
N TRP A 126 -13.45 13.71 19.93
CA TRP A 126 -14.53 12.82 20.35
C TRP A 126 -14.01 11.48 20.91
N VAL A 127 -12.98 10.88 20.31
CA VAL A 127 -12.45 9.57 20.72
C VAL A 127 -11.53 9.66 21.95
N ILE A 128 -10.73 10.71 22.10
CA ILE A 128 -9.74 10.84 23.18
C ILE A 128 -10.31 10.57 24.59
N PRO A 129 -11.50 11.08 24.97
CA PRO A 129 -12.10 10.80 26.28
C PRO A 129 -12.57 9.36 26.49
N GLN A 130 -12.73 8.58 25.41
CA GLN A 130 -13.32 7.24 25.43
C GLN A 130 -12.29 6.11 25.45
N ILE A 131 -11.01 6.43 25.29
CA ILE A 131 -9.92 5.45 25.16
C ILE A 131 -8.99 5.50 26.37
N PRO A 132 -8.30 4.38 26.69
CA PRO A 132 -7.28 4.37 27.72
C PRO A 132 -6.20 5.44 27.47
N LYS A 133 -5.68 6.05 28.55
CA LYS A 133 -4.69 7.16 28.48
C LYS A 133 -3.38 6.82 27.73
N GLN A 134 -3.14 5.55 27.38
CA GLN A 134 -1.93 5.07 26.71
C GLN A 134 -2.13 4.79 25.20
N SER A 135 -3.34 4.99 24.67
CA SER A 135 -3.63 4.72 23.26
C SER A 135 -3.16 5.85 22.34
N HIS A 136 -2.38 5.52 21.32
CA HIS A 136 -1.91 6.49 20.33
C HIS A 136 -3.00 6.87 19.31
N VAL A 137 -3.37 8.15 19.26
CA VAL A 137 -4.45 8.67 18.39
C VAL A 137 -3.89 9.53 17.25
N SER A 138 -3.51 8.86 16.16
CA SER A 138 -3.11 9.54 14.93
C SER A 138 -4.32 9.91 14.07
N ALA A 139 -4.10 10.73 13.03
CA ALA A 139 -5.14 10.98 12.03
C ALA A 139 -5.50 9.67 11.29
N PHE A 140 -4.49 8.85 11.00
CA PHE A 140 -4.65 7.54 10.37
C PHE A 140 -5.55 6.63 11.19
N THR A 141 -5.26 6.42 12.48
CA THR A 141 -6.05 5.49 13.31
C THR A 141 -7.51 5.90 13.41
N VAL A 142 -7.78 7.20 13.59
CA VAL A 142 -9.15 7.72 13.70
C VAL A 142 -9.90 7.62 12.37
N VAL A 143 -9.26 7.95 11.24
CA VAL A 143 -9.89 7.83 9.92
C VAL A 143 -10.17 6.37 9.59
N CYS A 144 -9.21 5.46 9.81
CA CYS A 144 -9.39 4.03 9.60
C CYS A 144 -10.52 3.46 10.47
N ALA A 145 -10.55 3.76 11.77
CA ALA A 145 -11.60 3.31 12.67
C ALA A 145 -12.98 3.84 12.24
N TYR A 146 -13.06 5.11 11.83
CA TYR A 146 -14.30 5.72 11.34
C TYR A 146 -14.79 5.05 10.04
N VAL A 147 -13.92 4.88 9.04
CA VAL A 147 -14.25 4.23 7.77
C VAL A 147 -14.67 2.78 8.01
N TRP A 148 -13.92 2.04 8.84
CA TRP A 148 -14.25 0.66 9.16
C TRP A 148 -15.60 0.54 9.86
N SER A 149 -15.89 1.41 10.83
CA SER A 149 -17.20 1.48 11.48
C SER A 149 -18.33 1.79 10.49
N CYS A 150 -18.10 2.66 9.50
CA CYS A 150 -19.08 2.94 8.45
C CYS A 150 -19.30 1.73 7.53
N MET A 151 -18.23 1.01 7.18
CA MET A 151 -18.31 -0.20 6.36
C MET A 151 -19.10 -1.31 7.05
N ILE A 152 -18.81 -1.59 8.32
CA ILE A 152 -19.56 -2.59 9.11
C ILE A 152 -21.05 -2.24 9.10
N LYS A 153 -21.40 -0.98 9.45
CA LYS A 153 -22.79 -0.51 9.46
C LYS A 153 -23.47 -0.56 8.09
N ALA A 154 -22.72 -0.34 7.00
CA ALA A 154 -23.27 -0.41 5.66
C ALA A 154 -23.58 -1.86 5.25
N ARG A 155 -22.70 -2.81 5.60
CA ARG A 155 -22.90 -4.25 5.35
C ARG A 155 -24.08 -4.83 6.12
N SER A 156 -24.22 -4.48 7.41
CA SER A 156 -25.40 -4.91 8.19
C SER A 156 -26.72 -4.42 7.60
N ARG A 157 -26.71 -3.33 6.82
CA ARG A 157 -27.91 -2.78 6.16
C ARG A 157 -28.15 -3.34 4.76
N SER A 158 -27.17 -3.97 4.13
CA SER A 158 -27.31 -4.53 2.78
C SER A 158 -27.96 -5.92 2.76
N GLY A 159 -28.30 -6.49 3.93
CA GLY A 159 -28.88 -7.82 4.04
C GLY A 159 -27.88 -8.94 3.74
N GLU A 160 -26.58 -8.64 3.80
CA GLU A 160 -25.56 -9.68 3.84
C GLU A 160 -25.69 -10.43 5.17
N ASP A 161 -25.71 -11.76 5.10
CA ASP A 161 -25.93 -12.67 6.22
C ASP A 161 -24.66 -12.72 7.09
N VAL A 162 -24.42 -11.64 7.84
CA VAL A 162 -23.32 -11.57 8.81
C VAL A 162 -23.82 -12.29 10.06
N GLY A 163 -23.31 -13.50 10.30
CA GLY A 163 -23.69 -14.28 11.47
C GLY A 163 -23.49 -13.46 12.75
N GLU A 164 -24.47 -13.50 13.66
CA GLU A 164 -24.34 -12.86 14.97
C GLU A 164 -23.04 -13.34 15.65
N ASN A 165 -22.18 -12.40 16.08
CA ASN A 165 -20.85 -12.63 16.65
C ASN A 165 -19.69 -12.98 15.68
N GLU A 166 -19.83 -12.74 14.37
CA GLU A 166 -18.68 -12.88 13.46
C GLU A 166 -17.57 -11.87 13.80
N LEU A 167 -16.32 -12.32 13.68
CA LEU A 167 -15.14 -11.48 13.88
C LEU A 167 -14.89 -10.64 12.63
N GLU A 168 -14.97 -9.33 12.80
CA GLU A 168 -14.60 -8.35 11.79
C GLU A 168 -13.11 -8.04 11.92
N HIS A 169 -12.42 -8.01 10.77
CA HIS A 169 -10.99 -7.80 10.71
C HIS A 169 -10.63 -6.55 9.90
N PHE A 170 -9.71 -5.74 10.41
CA PHE A 170 -9.11 -4.62 9.71
C PHE A 170 -7.62 -4.85 9.53
N ALA A 171 -7.23 -5.22 8.31
CA ALA A 171 -5.85 -5.39 7.92
C ALA A 171 -5.26 -4.05 7.43
N PHE A 172 -4.02 -3.77 7.82
CA PHE A 172 -3.25 -2.63 7.34
C PHE A 172 -1.78 -3.00 7.20
N THR A 173 -1.03 -2.21 6.43
CA THR A 173 0.42 -2.36 6.27
C THR A 173 1.15 -1.16 6.84
N ALA A 174 2.20 -1.38 7.61
CA ALA A 174 3.06 -0.35 8.16
C ALA A 174 4.46 -0.42 7.55
N ASP A 175 5.07 0.74 7.31
CA ASP A 175 6.50 0.83 6.95
C ASP A 175 7.34 0.47 8.16
N CYS A 176 8.13 -0.60 8.08
CA CYS A 176 8.91 -1.10 9.22
C CYS A 176 10.39 -0.71 9.14
N ARG A 177 10.81 0.14 8.19
CA ARG A 177 12.23 0.53 8.05
C ARG A 177 12.83 1.09 9.34
N THR A 178 12.08 1.91 10.06
CA THR A 178 12.50 2.54 11.31
C THR A 178 12.38 1.62 12.52
N LEU A 179 11.75 0.45 12.38
CA LEU A 179 11.54 -0.54 13.45
C LEU A 179 12.61 -1.62 13.48
N LEU A 180 13.43 -1.70 12.43
CA LEU A 180 14.55 -2.64 12.34
C LEU A 180 15.78 -2.06 13.04
N ASP A 181 16.65 -2.96 13.52
CA ASP A 181 17.91 -2.61 14.16
C ASP A 181 19.09 -3.23 13.38
N PRO A 182 19.95 -2.40 12.73
CA PRO A 182 19.84 -0.94 12.62
C PRO A 182 18.68 -0.50 11.70
N PRO A 183 18.17 0.74 11.85
CA PRO A 183 17.13 1.25 10.96
C PRO A 183 17.56 1.23 9.49
N ILE A 184 16.66 0.76 8.63
CA ILE A 184 16.91 0.72 7.19
C ILE A 184 16.83 2.14 6.62
N PRO A 185 17.72 2.52 5.67
CA PRO A 185 17.67 3.83 5.03
C PRO A 185 16.28 4.15 4.47
N ALA A 186 15.80 5.37 4.71
CA ALA A 186 14.49 5.82 4.22
C ALA A 186 14.37 5.72 2.68
N ALA A 187 15.50 5.73 1.98
CA ALA A 187 15.61 5.61 0.52
C ALA A 187 15.71 4.17 0.00
N TYR A 188 15.66 3.17 0.88
CA TYR A 188 15.78 1.76 0.51
C TYR A 188 14.76 1.35 -0.56
N PHE A 189 15.29 0.86 -1.69
CA PHE A 189 14.55 0.39 -2.84
C PHE A 189 14.14 -1.07 -2.66
N GLY A 190 12.95 -1.26 -2.10
CA GLY A 190 12.39 -2.58 -1.89
C GLY A 190 11.13 -2.53 -1.01
N ASN A 191 10.76 -3.69 -0.50
CA ASN A 191 9.67 -3.85 0.45
C ASN A 191 10.23 -3.98 1.87
N CYS A 192 9.76 -3.13 2.76
CA CYS A 192 9.93 -3.23 4.22
C CYS A 192 8.57 -2.90 4.84
N LEU A 193 7.64 -3.85 4.72
CA LEU A 193 6.28 -3.71 5.21
C LEU A 193 6.00 -4.77 6.27
N MET A 194 5.28 -4.38 7.31
CA MET A 194 4.73 -5.28 8.31
C MET A 194 3.20 -5.21 8.24
N GLY A 195 2.54 -6.37 8.22
CA GLY A 195 1.09 -6.46 8.33
C GLY A 195 0.63 -6.26 9.77
N GLY A 196 -0.43 -5.49 9.96
CA GLY A 196 -1.16 -5.39 11.22
C GLY A 196 -2.61 -5.84 11.01
N LEU A 197 -3.19 -6.42 12.05
CA LEU A 197 -4.58 -6.87 12.06
C LEU A 197 -5.25 -6.36 13.33
N ALA A 198 -6.34 -5.61 13.19
CA ALA A 198 -7.24 -5.32 14.29
C ALA A 198 -8.50 -6.18 14.16
N THR A 199 -9.04 -6.62 15.29
CA THR A 199 -10.21 -7.50 15.32
C THR A 199 -11.28 -6.90 16.24
N THR A 200 -12.52 -6.89 15.79
CA THR A 200 -13.69 -6.54 16.61
C THR A 200 -14.78 -7.58 16.40
N LYS A 201 -15.68 -7.71 17.37
CA LYS A 201 -16.93 -8.45 17.15
C LYS A 201 -17.92 -7.51 16.45
N SER A 202 -18.68 -8.05 15.50
CA SER A 202 -19.85 -7.34 14.97
C SER A 202 -20.85 -7.06 16.11
N THR A 203 -21.46 -5.87 16.11
CA THR A 203 -22.46 -5.43 17.10
C THR A 203 -23.86 -5.55 16.54
#